data_AF-A0A7W9KF77-F1
#
_entry.id   AF-A0A7W9KF77-F1
#
_cell.length_a   1.000
_cell.length_b   1.000
_cell.length_c   1.000
_cell.angle_alpha   90.00
_cell.angle_beta   90.00
_cell.angle_gamma   90.00
#
_symmetry.space_group_name_H-M   'P 1'
#
loop_
_entity.id
_entity.type
_entity.pdbx_description
1 polymer ?
#
loop_
_entity_poly.entity_id
_entity_poly.type
_entity_poly.pdbx_seq_one_letter_code
_entity_poly.pdbx_strand_id
1 'polypeptide(L)'
;MAEPVPVDSTREVVVAVPVYDAVRGLNRAWPANYRLSFDVTPHGEVVIRGDKAGLRGLAVQLLALAQEDVPQRYHHRIDDFMLEIDRGSLPVRIEQAG
;
A
#
# COMPACT_ATOMS: atom_id res chain seq x y z
N MET A 1 23.65 -10.01 21.35
CA MET A 1 22.31 -9.55 21.80
C MET A 1 22.17 -8.12 21.33
N ALA A 2 21.13 -7.78 20.58
CA ALA A 2 20.87 -6.39 20.21
C ALA A 2 20.28 -5.65 21.42
N GLU A 3 20.77 -4.45 21.70
CA GLU A 3 20.18 -3.59 22.73
C GLU A 3 18.72 -3.26 22.39
N PRO A 4 17.84 -3.14 23.41
CA PRO A 4 16.45 -2.77 23.20
C PRO A 4 16.35 -1.36 22.60
N VAL A 5 15.52 -1.22 21.56
CA VAL A 5 15.25 0.08 20.94
C VAL A 5 14.43 0.93 21.94
N PRO A 6 14.86 2.15 22.28
CA PRO A 6 14.10 3.05 23.15
C PRO A 6 12.68 3.27 22.62
N VAL A 7 11.71 3.33 23.53
CA VAL A 7 10.26 3.36 23.24
C VAL A 7 9.85 4.55 22.33
N ASP A 8 10.65 5.62 22.30
CA ASP A 8 10.41 6.83 21.50
C ASP A 8 11.33 6.97 20.27
N SER A 9 11.96 5.87 19.83
CA SER A 9 12.85 5.92 18.66
C SER A 9 12.04 6.01 17.36
N THR A 10 11.93 7.21 16.80
CA THR A 10 11.30 7.42 15.49
C THR A 10 12.31 7.20 14.36
N ARG A 11 11.81 6.79 13.19
CA ARG A 11 12.57 6.77 11.93
C ARG A 11 11.76 7.46 10.87
N GLU A 12 12.40 8.36 10.15
CA GLU A 12 11.81 8.97 8.96
C GLU A 12 11.95 8.03 7.77
N VAL A 13 10.86 7.88 7.02
CA VAL A 13 10.85 7.14 5.75
C VAL A 13 10.28 8.08 4.69
N VAL A 14 11.15 8.54 3.78
CA VAL A 14 10.76 9.43 2.69
C VAL A 14 10.34 8.61 1.47
N VAL A 15 9.16 8.90 0.93
CA VAL A 15 8.64 8.31 -0.31
C VAL A 15 8.07 9.42 -1.20
N ALA A 16 8.28 9.31 -2.52
CA ALA A 16 7.64 10.20 -3.48
C ALA A 16 6.24 9.65 -3.80
N VAL A 17 5.21 10.47 -3.58
CA VAL A 17 3.81 10.12 -3.84
C VAL A 17 3.33 10.94 -5.03
N PRO A 18 2.85 10.31 -6.13
CA PRO A 18 2.30 11.04 -7.26
C PRO A 18 1.07 11.86 -6.86
N VAL A 19 0.97 13.08 -7.35
CA VAL A 19 -0.18 13.96 -7.09
C VAL A 19 -1.44 13.38 -7.72
N TYR A 20 -2.57 13.47 -7.02
CA TYR A 20 -3.88 13.16 -7.58
C TYR A 20 -4.19 14.06 -8.78
N ASP A 21 -4.57 13.47 -9.91
CA ASP A 21 -4.99 14.19 -11.11
C ASP A 21 -6.51 14.05 -11.24
N ALA A 22 -7.26 15.15 -11.21
CA ALA A 22 -8.72 15.12 -11.25
C ALA A 22 -9.29 14.51 -12.56
N VAL A 23 -8.50 14.46 -13.64
CA VAL A 23 -8.89 13.87 -14.93
C VAL A 23 -8.49 12.40 -15.01
N ARG A 24 -7.30 12.06 -14.50
CA ARG A 24 -6.70 10.72 -14.64
C ARG A 24 -6.85 9.82 -13.41
N GLY A 25 -7.22 10.38 -12.26
CA GLY A 25 -7.25 9.70 -10.97
C GLY A 25 -5.87 9.58 -10.31
N LEU A 26 -5.72 8.64 -9.38
CA LEU A 26 -4.42 8.33 -8.79
C LEU A 26 -3.53 7.55 -9.77
N ASN A 27 -2.26 7.94 -9.80
CA ASN A 27 -1.23 7.18 -10.50
C ASN A 27 -0.81 5.96 -9.65
N ARG A 28 -1.06 4.76 -10.18
CA ARG A 28 -0.69 3.47 -9.59
C ARG A 28 0.80 3.17 -9.77
N ALA A 29 1.65 4.01 -9.17
CA ALA A 29 3.09 3.88 -9.27
C ALA A 29 3.61 2.79 -8.32
N TRP A 30 4.07 1.68 -8.87
CA TRP A 30 4.74 0.61 -8.15
C TRP A 30 6.25 0.60 -8.43
N PRO A 31 7.10 0.24 -7.45
CA PRO A 31 8.53 0.06 -7.70
C PRO A 31 8.77 -1.10 -8.68
N ALA A 32 9.95 -1.14 -9.30
CA ALA A 32 10.35 -2.30 -10.11
C ALA A 32 10.75 -3.48 -9.21
N ASN A 33 10.45 -4.70 -9.64
CA ASN A 33 10.88 -5.96 -9.01
C ASN A 33 10.60 -6.01 -7.49
N TYR A 34 9.31 -5.99 -7.12
CA TYR A 34 8.87 -6.14 -5.73
C TYR A 34 8.04 -7.40 -5.55
N ARG A 35 7.78 -7.75 -4.29
CA ARG A 35 6.80 -8.77 -3.90
C ARG A 35 5.79 -8.19 -2.93
N LEU A 36 4.52 -8.51 -3.16
CA LEU A 36 3.42 -8.14 -2.28
C LEU A 36 2.29 -9.16 -2.40
N SER A 37 1.79 -9.69 -1.29
CA SER A 37 0.65 -10.60 -1.24
C SER A 37 -0.33 -10.20 -0.15
N PHE A 38 -1.59 -10.55 -0.39
CA PHE A 38 -2.69 -10.42 0.57
C PHE A 38 -3.31 -11.80 0.79
N ASP A 39 -3.42 -12.19 2.05
CA ASP A 39 -3.96 -13.49 2.46
C ASP A 39 -4.87 -13.29 3.67
N VAL A 40 -5.67 -14.30 4.02
CA VAL A 40 -6.41 -14.35 5.29
C VAL A 40 -5.98 -15.59 6.05
N THR A 41 -5.60 -15.43 7.33
CA THR A 41 -5.25 -16.57 8.19
C THR A 41 -6.48 -17.45 8.46
N PRO A 42 -6.31 -18.71 8.87
CA PRO A 42 -7.43 -19.57 9.26
C PRO A 42 -8.33 -18.97 10.37
N HIS A 43 -7.83 -18.01 11.14
CA HIS A 43 -8.55 -17.33 12.22
C HIS A 43 -9.16 -15.98 11.80
N GLY A 44 -9.07 -15.61 10.52
CA GLY A 44 -9.72 -14.42 9.97
C GLY A 44 -8.88 -13.14 9.99
N GLU A 45 -7.57 -13.22 10.24
CA GLU A 45 -6.69 -12.05 10.18
C GLU A 45 -6.27 -11.78 8.74
N VAL A 46 -6.34 -10.52 8.29
CA VAL A 46 -5.78 -10.13 7.00
C VAL A 46 -4.26 -10.01 7.13
N VAL A 47 -3.54 -10.74 6.29
CA VAL A 47 -2.08 -10.72 6.22
C VAL A 47 -1.66 -9.98 4.97
N ILE A 48 -0.87 -8.92 5.16
CA ILE A 48 -0.17 -8.21 4.09
C ILE A 48 1.30 -8.60 4.18
N ARG A 49 1.84 -9.23 3.15
CA ARG A 49 3.23 -9.68 3.12
C ARG A 49 3.93 -9.07 1.92
N GLY A 50 5.11 -8.49 2.11
CA GLY A 50 5.90 -7.98 1.01
C GLY A 50 7.35 -7.80 1.39
N ASP A 51 8.20 -7.63 0.39
CA ASP A 51 9.55 -7.13 0.64
C ASP A 51 9.52 -5.61 0.93
N LYS A 52 10.69 -5.03 1.22
CA LYS A 52 10.80 -3.59 1.53
C LYS A 52 10.27 -2.71 0.39
N ALA A 53 10.43 -3.13 -0.86
CA ALA A 53 9.96 -2.36 -2.01
C ALA A 53 8.44 -2.46 -2.13
N GLY A 54 7.86 -3.65 -2.02
CA GLY A 54 6.42 -3.89 -2.13
C GLY A 54 5.64 -3.19 -1.01
N LEU A 55 6.13 -3.25 0.22
CA LEU A 55 5.53 -2.52 1.36
C LEU A 55 5.61 -1.01 1.18
N ARG A 56 6.71 -0.48 0.63
CA ARG A 56 6.81 0.94 0.28
C ARG A 56 5.86 1.31 -0.87
N GLY A 57 5.71 0.46 -1.88
CA GLY A 57 4.74 0.65 -2.96
C GLY A 57 3.32 0.72 -2.43
N LEU A 58 2.95 -0.18 -1.51
CA LEU A 58 1.64 -0.15 -0.86
C LEU A 58 1.45 1.13 -0.04
N ALA A 59 2.47 1.54 0.72
CA ALA A 59 2.44 2.79 1.46
C ALA A 59 2.22 3.99 0.51
N VAL A 60 2.85 4.01 -0.66
CA VAL A 60 2.59 5.04 -1.69
C VAL A 60 1.13 5.03 -2.13
N GLN A 61 0.52 3.87 -2.39
CA GLN A 61 -0.91 3.82 -2.76
C GLN A 61 -1.83 4.36 -1.66
N LEU A 62 -1.55 4.01 -0.39
CA LEU A 62 -2.31 4.48 0.76
C LEU A 62 -2.16 5.99 0.97
N LEU A 63 -0.93 6.50 0.90
CA LEU A 63 -0.65 7.93 1.02
C LEU A 63 -1.21 8.72 -0.17
N ALA A 64 -1.26 8.11 -1.35
CA ALA A 64 -1.88 8.72 -2.52
C ALA A 64 -3.39 8.92 -2.31
N LEU A 65 -4.08 7.94 -1.73
CA LEU A 65 -5.50 8.06 -1.33
C LEU A 65 -5.74 9.08 -0.20
N ALA A 66 -4.73 9.37 0.61
CA ALA A 66 -4.84 10.27 1.74
C ALA A 66 -4.56 11.76 1.39
N GLN A 67 -4.33 12.08 0.12
CA GLN A 67 -4.16 13.47 -0.32
C GLN A 67 -5.46 14.27 -0.19
N GLU A 68 -5.34 15.56 0.12
CA GLU A 68 -6.48 16.46 0.37
C GLU A 68 -7.45 16.55 -0.83
N ASP A 69 -6.91 16.49 -2.05
CA ASP A 69 -7.70 16.65 -3.28
C ASP A 69 -8.40 15.36 -3.74
N VAL A 70 -8.22 14.24 -3.04
CA VAL A 70 -8.86 12.96 -3.39
C VAL A 70 -10.33 12.99 -2.97
N PRO A 71 -11.28 12.69 -3.88
CA PRO A 71 -12.71 12.69 -3.54
C PRO A 71 -13.06 11.67 -2.46
N GLN A 72 -14.11 11.98 -1.69
CA GLN A 72 -14.64 11.03 -0.72
C GLN A 72 -15.05 9.72 -1.38
N ARG A 73 -14.81 8.60 -0.70
CA ARG A 73 -15.16 7.24 -1.17
C ARG A 73 -14.39 6.82 -2.44
N TYR A 74 -13.38 7.59 -2.85
CA TYR A 74 -12.48 7.20 -3.92
C TYR A 74 -11.69 5.96 -3.49
N HIS A 75 -11.50 5.02 -4.41
CA HIS A 75 -10.96 3.71 -4.09
C HIS A 75 -10.16 3.11 -5.25
N HIS A 76 -9.27 2.19 -4.88
CA HIS A 76 -8.59 1.32 -5.82
C HIS A 76 -8.75 -0.13 -5.41
N ARG A 77 -9.05 -0.96 -6.40
CA ARG A 77 -8.81 -2.39 -6.29
C ARG A 77 -7.35 -2.67 -6.66
N ILE A 78 -6.68 -3.44 -5.82
CA ILE A 78 -5.36 -4.02 -6.05
C ILE A 78 -5.58 -5.52 -6.24
N ASP A 79 -5.13 -6.06 -7.37
CA ASP A 79 -5.31 -7.47 -7.71
C ASP A 79 -4.16 -8.03 -8.55
N ASP A 80 -4.14 -9.36 -8.69
CA ASP A 80 -3.13 -10.08 -9.46
C ASP A 80 -3.42 -10.08 -10.98
N PHE A 81 -4.61 -9.64 -11.40
CA PHE A 81 -4.94 -9.47 -12.82
C PHE A 81 -4.14 -8.31 -13.43
N MET A 82 -4.00 -7.22 -12.69
CA MET A 82 -3.12 -6.10 -13.05
C MET A 82 -1.65 -6.33 -12.67
N LEU A 83 -1.31 -7.52 -12.16
CA LEU A 83 0.02 -7.91 -11.68
C LEU A 83 0.56 -6.96 -10.59
N GLU A 84 -0.33 -6.37 -9.78
CA GLU A 84 0.05 -5.48 -8.67
C GLU A 84 0.43 -6.25 -7.40
N ILE A 85 0.02 -7.52 -7.32
CA ILE A 85 0.30 -8.44 -6.23
C ILE A 85 0.66 -9.81 -6.79
N ASP A 86 1.35 -10.59 -5.98
CA ASP A 86 1.79 -11.94 -6.30
C ASP A 86 0.59 -12.81 -6.66
N ARG A 87 0.72 -13.62 -7.70
CA ARG A 87 -0.34 -14.49 -8.22
C ARG A 87 -0.96 -15.36 -7.11
N GLY A 88 -2.28 -15.42 -7.08
CA GLY A 88 -3.03 -16.21 -6.09
C GLY A 88 -3.30 -15.47 -4.77
N SER A 89 -2.82 -14.24 -4.65
CA SER A 89 -3.21 -13.34 -3.56
C SER A 89 -4.70 -12.98 -3.65
N LEU A 90 -5.30 -12.66 -2.50
CA LEU A 90 -6.65 -12.13 -2.47
C LEU A 90 -6.69 -10.70 -3.02
N PRO A 91 -7.67 -10.35 -3.86
CA PRO A 91 -7.85 -8.96 -4.29
C PRO A 91 -8.28 -8.11 -3.10
N VAL A 92 -7.74 -6.90 -2.99
CA VAL A 92 -8.06 -5.96 -1.91
C VAL A 92 -8.59 -4.65 -2.47
N ARG A 93 -9.50 -4.00 -1.74
CA ARG A 93 -9.94 -2.63 -2.00
C ARG A 93 -9.38 -1.72 -0.91
N ILE A 94 -8.66 -0.69 -1.32
CA ILE A 94 -8.29 0.45 -0.47
C ILE A 94 -9.19 1.63 -0.84
N GLU A 95 -9.68 2.35 0.16
CA GLU A 95 -10.70 3.39 -0.02
C GLU A 95 -10.51 4.52 0.99
N GLN A 96 -10.66 5.77 0.54
CA GLN A 96 -10.81 6.93 1.42
C GLN A 96 -12.22 6.89 2.02
N ALA A 97 -12.31 6.79 3.35
CA ALA A 97 -13.59 6.52 4.01
C ALA A 97 -14.56 7.71 4.03
N GLY A 98 -14.04 8.94 4.04
CA GLY A 98 -14.80 10.18 4.16
C GLY A 98 -14.07 11.19 5.04
#